data_AF-A0A8T0C724-F1
#
_entry.id   AF-A0A8T0C724-F1
#
_cell.length_a   1.000
_cell.length_b   1.000
_cell.length_c   1.000
_cell.angle_alpha   90.00
_cell.angle_beta   90.00
_cell.angle_gamma   90.00
#
_symmetry.space_group_name_H-M   'P 1'
#
loop_
_entity.id
_entity.type
_entity.pdbx_description
1 polymer ?
#
loop_
_entity_poly.entity_id
_entity_poly.type
_entity_poly.pdbx_seq_one_letter_code
_entity_poly.pdbx_strand_id
1 'polypeptide(L)'
;MMRKLILLLLSGLVIVMLTAAQYVSHVSDAPLLSDTRYFEVKRGDTFAAICQRWQQAHWIDRCLPYQVYGKLFPERVNVKAGVYELQGLSVLDALSKLSSGAQADFMFTIIEGQTFKQVLANLKAAPFIDFDLTDTDLALHVGGDADELFGAVDSHPEGWLYPETYHYHAHNKASTLLRHASERMQTQLALAWQQRAQDLPISSAYEALILASIIEKETGKAQERPVIASVFVNRLNRKMRLQTDPTVIYGLGDSFDGDIKRRHLREYTPYNTYRIKGLPPTPIAMPSFDAIKAATQPAQTDYLYFVSKGDGSHYFSKSLKEHNRAVQRYILNKHNG
;
A
#
# COMPACT_ATOMS: atom_id res chain seq x y z
N MET A 1 -22.99 -49.52 57.78
CA MET A 1 -22.50 -48.12 57.81
C MET A 1 -21.64 -47.76 56.60
N MET A 2 -20.70 -48.62 56.18
CA MET A 2 -19.78 -48.37 55.05
C MET A 2 -20.45 -47.97 53.71
N ARG A 3 -21.55 -48.64 53.32
CA ARG A 3 -22.30 -48.32 52.09
C ARG A 3 -22.91 -46.90 52.08
N LYS A 4 -23.37 -46.40 53.24
CA LYS A 4 -23.93 -45.04 53.36
C LYS A 4 -22.82 -43.97 53.28
N LEU A 5 -21.65 -44.27 53.83
CA LEU A 5 -20.47 -43.39 53.76
C LEU A 5 -19.93 -43.28 52.32
N ILE A 6 -19.85 -44.40 51.61
CA ILE A 6 -19.43 -44.44 50.19
C ILE A 6 -20.41 -43.64 49.31
N LEU A 7 -21.72 -43.79 49.51
CA LEU A 7 -22.73 -43.03 48.79
C LEU A 7 -22.64 -41.52 49.07
N LEU A 8 -22.37 -41.12 50.32
CA LEU A 8 -22.13 -39.71 50.67
C LEU A 8 -20.89 -39.15 49.99
N LEU A 9 -19.77 -39.87 50.00
CA LEU A 9 -18.53 -39.46 49.32
C LEU A 9 -18.71 -39.35 47.80
N LEU A 10 -19.39 -40.32 47.18
CA LEU A 10 -19.70 -40.27 45.75
C LEU A 10 -20.63 -39.11 45.41
N SER A 11 -21.66 -38.85 46.23
CA SER A 11 -22.55 -37.70 46.02
C SER A 11 -21.80 -36.37 46.16
N GLY A 12 -20.88 -36.25 47.12
CA GLY A 12 -20.01 -35.10 47.27
C GLY A 12 -19.09 -34.90 46.07
N LEU A 13 -18.50 -35.98 45.56
CA LEU A 13 -17.66 -35.93 44.35
C LEU A 13 -18.45 -35.52 43.11
N VAL A 14 -19.66 -36.03 42.94
CA VAL A 14 -20.55 -35.64 41.83
C VAL A 14 -20.94 -34.16 41.93
N ILE A 15 -21.26 -33.67 43.13
CA ILE A 15 -21.55 -32.25 43.35
C ILE A 15 -20.34 -31.38 43.00
N VAL A 16 -19.14 -31.78 43.42
CA VAL A 16 -17.88 -31.07 43.09
C VAL A 16 -17.61 -31.07 41.58
N MET A 17 -17.85 -32.20 40.89
CA MET A 17 -17.69 -32.27 39.44
C MET A 17 -18.71 -31.40 38.69
N LEU A 18 -19.97 -31.37 39.16
CA LEU A 18 -21.02 -30.54 38.56
C LEU A 18 -20.76 -29.04 38.78
N THR A 19 -20.33 -28.64 39.98
CA THR A 19 -20.00 -27.23 40.24
C THR A 19 -18.74 -26.81 39.49
N ALA A 20 -17.73 -27.68 39.38
CA ALA A 20 -16.56 -27.43 38.55
C ALA A 20 -16.92 -27.33 37.06
N ALA A 21 -17.80 -28.20 36.55
CA ALA A 21 -18.26 -28.16 35.17
C ALA A 21 -19.06 -26.88 34.87
N GLN A 22 -19.99 -26.50 35.76
CA GLN A 22 -20.73 -25.24 35.63
C GLN A 22 -19.80 -24.03 35.68
N TYR A 23 -18.85 -24.02 36.62
CA TYR A 23 -17.85 -22.97 36.73
C TYR A 23 -17.01 -22.84 35.45
N VAL A 24 -16.51 -23.96 34.92
CA VAL A 24 -15.75 -23.97 33.66
C VAL A 24 -16.63 -23.45 32.51
N SER A 25 -17.87 -23.91 32.38
CA SER A 25 -18.77 -23.43 31.31
C SER A 25 -19.02 -21.93 31.37
N HIS A 26 -19.25 -21.37 32.56
CA HIS A 26 -19.47 -19.94 32.75
C HIS A 26 -18.23 -19.11 32.40
N VAL A 27 -17.03 -19.63 32.72
CA VAL A 27 -15.76 -18.97 32.39
C VAL A 27 -15.41 -19.11 30.91
N SER A 28 -15.79 -20.22 30.27
CA SER A 28 -15.50 -20.48 28.86
C SER A 28 -16.32 -19.62 27.91
N ASP A 29 -17.61 -19.40 28.20
CA ASP A 29 -18.50 -18.66 27.30
C ASP A 29 -18.55 -17.14 27.60
N ALA A 30 -17.77 -16.67 28.57
CA ALA A 30 -17.76 -15.25 28.94
C ALA A 30 -17.19 -14.38 27.80
N PRO A 31 -17.97 -13.44 27.25
CA PRO A 31 -17.50 -12.58 26.17
C PRO A 31 -16.43 -11.61 26.70
N LEU A 32 -15.40 -11.35 25.90
CA LEU A 32 -14.50 -10.24 26.15
C LEU A 32 -15.16 -8.96 25.63
N LEU A 33 -15.49 -8.04 26.54
CA LEU A 33 -16.18 -6.78 26.21
C LEU A 33 -15.21 -5.72 25.66
N SER A 34 -14.31 -6.12 24.77
CA SER A 34 -13.30 -5.26 24.16
C SER A 34 -13.95 -4.16 23.33
N ASP A 35 -13.69 -2.91 23.70
CA ASP A 35 -14.11 -1.70 22.97
C ASP A 35 -13.13 -1.34 21.85
N THR A 36 -11.89 -1.85 21.90
CA THR A 36 -10.92 -1.71 20.83
C THR A 36 -10.88 -2.94 19.93
N ARG A 37 -10.56 -2.70 18.66
CA ARG A 37 -10.31 -3.79 17.69
C ARG A 37 -9.05 -4.57 18.04
N TYR A 38 -7.99 -3.85 18.44
CA TYR A 38 -6.67 -4.41 18.71
C TYR A 38 -6.27 -4.27 20.18
N PHE A 39 -5.53 -5.26 20.67
CA PHE A 39 -4.90 -5.27 21.99
C PHE A 39 -3.42 -5.62 21.86
N GLU A 40 -2.56 -4.81 22.47
CA GLU A 40 -1.12 -5.01 22.49
C GLU A 40 -0.67 -5.68 23.80
N VAL A 41 -0.01 -6.83 23.64
CA VAL A 41 0.73 -7.53 24.68
C VAL A 41 2.19 -7.09 24.60
N LYS A 42 2.67 -6.41 25.64
CA LYS A 42 4.04 -5.93 25.69
C LYS A 42 5.01 -7.05 26.06
N ARG A 43 6.27 -6.89 25.67
CA ARG A 43 7.32 -7.84 26.06
C ARG A 43 7.45 -7.87 27.59
N GLY A 44 7.31 -9.07 28.16
CA GLY A 44 7.35 -9.29 29.61
C GLY A 44 5.99 -9.22 30.30
N ASP A 45 4.90 -8.93 29.57
CA ASP A 45 3.54 -9.01 30.13
C ASP A 45 3.25 -10.44 30.60
N THR A 46 2.79 -10.55 31.83
CA THR A 46 2.27 -11.82 32.37
C THR A 46 0.76 -11.88 32.14
N PHE A 47 0.21 -13.09 32.10
CA PHE A 47 -1.24 -13.27 32.07
C PHE A 47 -1.96 -12.53 33.23
N ALA A 48 -1.35 -12.50 34.42
CA ALA A 48 -1.91 -11.76 35.55
C ALA A 48 -1.99 -10.24 35.27
N ALA A 49 -0.97 -9.67 34.64
CA ALA A 49 -0.95 -8.25 34.24
C ALA A 49 -1.97 -7.96 33.13
N ILE A 50 -2.08 -8.84 32.13
CA ILE A 50 -3.07 -8.71 31.05
C ILE A 50 -4.49 -8.76 31.62
N CYS A 51 -4.76 -9.70 32.52
CA CYS A 51 -6.05 -9.79 33.17
C CYS A 51 -6.39 -8.50 33.93
N GLN A 52 -5.44 -7.97 34.71
CA GLN A 52 -5.65 -6.71 35.44
C GLN A 52 -5.94 -5.54 34.48
N ARG A 53 -5.23 -5.46 33.35
CA ARG A 53 -5.50 -4.46 32.30
C ARG A 53 -6.90 -4.61 31.70
N TRP A 54 -7.33 -5.84 31.40
CA TRP A 54 -8.69 -6.11 30.92
C TRP A 54 -9.76 -5.74 31.94
N GLN A 55 -9.52 -6.02 33.24
CA GLN A 55 -10.46 -5.64 34.29
C GLN A 55 -10.51 -4.11 34.50
N GLN A 56 -9.36 -3.43 34.43
CA GLN A 56 -9.29 -1.95 34.49
C GLN A 56 -9.97 -1.28 33.29
N ALA A 57 -9.87 -1.89 32.11
CA ALA A 57 -10.57 -1.45 30.90
C ALA A 57 -12.04 -1.87 30.86
N HIS A 58 -12.55 -2.55 31.90
CA HIS A 58 -13.90 -3.09 31.97
C HIS A 58 -14.25 -4.11 30.87
N TRP A 59 -13.25 -4.77 30.29
CA TRP A 59 -13.44 -5.85 29.31
C TRP A 59 -13.86 -7.17 29.96
N ILE A 60 -13.55 -7.32 31.25
CA ILE A 60 -13.97 -8.44 32.11
C ILE A 60 -14.36 -7.93 33.49
N ASP A 61 -15.29 -8.61 34.16
CA ASP A 61 -15.75 -8.21 35.51
C ASP A 61 -14.71 -8.50 36.60
N ARG A 62 -14.08 -9.68 36.55
CA ARG A 62 -13.17 -10.18 37.60
C ARG A 62 -12.05 -11.02 37.04
N CYS A 63 -10.85 -10.84 37.58
CA CYS A 63 -9.69 -11.64 37.22
C CYS A 63 -9.59 -13.02 37.86
N LEU A 64 -10.08 -13.17 39.09
CA LEU A 64 -9.88 -14.37 39.89
C LEU A 64 -10.25 -15.66 39.13
N PRO A 65 -11.38 -15.71 38.38
CA PRO A 65 -11.76 -16.95 37.71
C PRO A 65 -10.75 -17.40 36.65
N TYR A 66 -10.24 -16.45 35.88
CA TYR A 66 -9.27 -16.69 34.81
C TYR A 66 -7.87 -16.97 35.38
N GLN A 67 -7.50 -16.36 36.51
CA GLN A 67 -6.26 -16.69 37.22
C GLN A 67 -6.24 -18.14 37.72
N VAL A 68 -7.37 -18.64 38.23
CA VAL A 68 -7.51 -20.05 38.62
C VAL A 68 -7.40 -20.95 37.38
N TYR A 69 -8.07 -20.59 36.28
CA TYR A 69 -7.96 -21.31 35.02
C TYR A 69 -6.52 -21.39 34.52
N GLY A 70 -5.77 -20.28 34.52
CA GLY A 70 -4.38 -20.24 34.09
C GLY A 70 -3.43 -21.06 34.98
N LYS A 71 -3.75 -21.27 36.26
CA LYS A 71 -2.99 -22.19 37.13
C LYS A 71 -3.25 -23.65 36.82
N LEU A 72 -4.47 -24.00 36.40
CA LEU A 72 -4.87 -25.36 36.02
C LEU A 72 -4.38 -25.73 34.62
N PHE A 73 -4.27 -24.75 33.72
CA PHE A 73 -3.84 -24.91 32.33
C PHE A 73 -2.72 -23.91 31.95
N PRO A 74 -1.51 -24.02 32.52
CA PRO A 74 -0.42 -23.06 32.31
C PRO A 74 -0.03 -22.86 30.84
N GLU A 75 -0.13 -23.92 30.03
CA GLU A 75 0.15 -23.90 28.60
C GLU A 75 -0.81 -23.01 27.80
N ARG A 76 -2.04 -22.82 28.31
CA ARG A 76 -3.09 -22.00 27.67
C ARG A 76 -3.03 -20.52 28.04
N VAL A 77 -2.13 -20.15 28.94
CA VAL A 77 -1.93 -18.76 29.39
C VAL A 77 -0.48 -18.29 29.26
N ASN A 78 0.34 -19.05 28.54
CA ASN A 78 1.68 -18.63 28.12
C ASN A 78 1.55 -17.62 26.97
N VAL A 79 1.28 -16.36 27.31
CA VAL A 79 1.01 -15.28 26.37
C VAL A 79 2.27 -14.84 25.63
N LYS A 80 2.13 -14.57 24.33
CA LYS A 80 3.22 -14.05 23.50
C LYS A 80 3.05 -12.55 23.27
N ALA A 81 4.15 -11.82 23.30
CA ALA A 81 4.15 -10.40 22.94
C ALA A 81 3.71 -10.21 21.48
N GLY A 82 2.99 -9.12 21.21
CA GLY A 82 2.44 -8.81 19.89
C GLY A 82 1.12 -8.06 19.96
N VAL A 83 0.59 -7.72 18.80
CA VAL A 83 -0.71 -7.06 18.65
C VAL A 83 -1.73 -8.09 18.17
N TYR A 84 -2.91 -8.11 18.77
CA TYR A 84 -3.94 -9.11 18.52
C TYR A 84 -5.29 -8.45 18.29
N GLU A 85 -6.05 -8.97 17.33
CA GLU A 85 -7.47 -8.61 17.16
C GLU A 85 -8.32 -9.46 18.11
N LEU A 86 -8.86 -8.85 19.16
CA LEU A 86 -9.61 -9.56 20.22
C LEU A 86 -11.12 -9.28 20.20
N GLN A 87 -11.57 -8.37 19.34
CA GLN A 87 -12.97 -7.98 19.26
C GLN A 87 -13.87 -9.18 18.90
N GLY A 88 -14.94 -9.36 19.66
CA GLY A 88 -15.94 -10.41 19.44
C GLY A 88 -15.53 -11.81 19.94
N LEU A 89 -14.38 -11.96 20.60
CA LEU A 89 -13.94 -13.23 21.19
C LEU A 89 -14.46 -13.42 22.62
N SER A 90 -14.52 -14.68 23.07
CA SER A 90 -14.59 -14.98 24.50
C SER A 90 -13.25 -14.69 25.18
N VAL A 91 -13.25 -14.58 26.52
CA VAL A 91 -12.00 -14.39 27.27
C VAL A 91 -11.03 -15.56 27.05
N LEU A 92 -11.52 -16.81 27.02
CA LEU A 92 -10.66 -17.97 26.80
C LEU A 92 -10.16 -18.07 25.36
N ASP A 93 -10.96 -17.69 24.36
CA ASP A 93 -10.51 -17.63 22.96
C ASP A 93 -9.46 -16.54 22.77
N ALA A 94 -9.65 -15.37 23.41
CA ALA A 94 -8.64 -14.33 23.44
C ALA A 94 -7.33 -14.85 24.03
N LEU A 95 -7.36 -15.53 25.18
CA LEU A 95 -6.17 -16.13 25.79
C LEU A 95 -5.51 -17.18 24.90
N SER A 96 -6.30 -18.05 24.27
CA SER A 96 -5.81 -19.03 23.30
C SER A 96 -5.12 -18.35 22.11
N LYS A 97 -5.67 -17.24 21.60
CA LYS A 97 -5.08 -16.41 20.54
C LYS A 97 -3.76 -15.78 20.99
N LEU A 98 -3.71 -15.23 22.20
CA LEU A 98 -2.49 -14.67 22.80
C LEU A 98 -1.39 -15.74 22.99
N SER A 99 -1.77 -16.95 23.39
CA SER A 99 -0.82 -18.05 23.65
C SER A 99 -0.31 -18.75 22.40
N SER A 100 -1.16 -18.93 21.40
CA SER A 100 -0.74 -19.43 20.09
C SER A 100 0.19 -18.46 19.38
N GLY A 101 0.06 -17.15 19.63
CA GLY A 101 0.79 -16.11 18.92
C GLY A 101 0.17 -15.78 17.58
N ALA A 102 -1.14 -16.01 17.42
CA ALA A 102 -1.90 -15.62 16.24
C ALA A 102 -2.13 -14.09 16.25
N GLN A 103 -1.04 -13.36 16.02
CA GLN A 103 -1.00 -11.91 15.95
C GLN A 103 -1.85 -11.39 14.80
N ALA A 104 -2.21 -10.10 14.87
CA ALA A 104 -2.89 -9.41 13.79
C ALA A 104 -1.93 -9.21 12.61
N ASP A 105 -2.42 -9.51 11.40
CA ASP A 105 -1.75 -9.16 10.15
C ASP A 105 -2.25 -7.79 9.68
N PHE A 106 -1.32 -6.95 9.28
CA PHE A 106 -1.61 -5.63 8.71
C PHE A 106 -1.27 -5.59 7.24
N MET A 107 -1.93 -4.67 6.53
CA MET A 107 -1.78 -4.49 5.09
C MET A 107 -1.46 -3.03 4.80
N PHE A 108 -0.49 -2.81 3.92
CA PHE A 108 -0.13 -1.52 3.37
C PHE A 108 -0.17 -1.60 1.84
N THR A 109 -1.05 -0.83 1.20
CA THR A 109 -1.21 -0.86 -0.26
C THR A 109 -0.61 0.38 -0.90
N ILE A 110 0.31 0.15 -1.84
CA ILE A 110 0.81 1.16 -2.77
C ILE A 110 -0.08 1.10 -4.01
N ILE A 111 -0.80 2.19 -4.29
CA ILE A 111 -1.73 2.26 -5.42
C ILE A 111 -1.00 2.80 -6.65
N GLU A 112 -1.27 2.19 -7.81
CA GLU A 112 -0.75 2.64 -9.10
C GLU A 112 -1.05 4.13 -9.34
N GLY A 113 -0.06 4.87 -9.83
CA GLY A 113 -0.19 6.30 -10.11
C GLY A 113 -0.10 7.22 -8.89
N GLN A 114 0.16 6.69 -7.69
CA GLN A 114 0.51 7.50 -6.52
C GLN A 114 1.90 8.09 -6.65
N THR A 115 2.10 9.30 -6.12
CA THR A 115 3.43 9.89 -5.94
C THR A 115 4.10 9.35 -4.69
N PHE A 116 5.43 9.44 -4.58
CA PHE A 116 6.17 9.05 -3.39
C PHE A 116 5.65 9.76 -2.12
N LYS A 117 5.30 11.05 -2.23
CA LYS A 117 4.68 11.83 -1.14
C LYS A 117 3.37 11.20 -0.64
N GLN A 118 2.52 10.71 -1.54
CA GLN A 118 1.26 10.04 -1.19
C GLN A 118 1.51 8.68 -0.53
N VAL A 119 2.45 7.91 -1.07
CA VAL A 119 2.85 6.61 -0.50
C VAL A 119 3.37 6.79 0.93
N LEU A 120 4.24 7.76 1.17
CA LEU A 120 4.75 8.07 2.50
C LEU A 120 3.66 8.54 3.46
N ALA A 121 2.72 9.36 3.02
CA ALA A 121 1.59 9.78 3.86
C ALA A 121 0.74 8.58 4.29
N ASN A 122 0.46 7.66 3.37
CA ASN A 122 -0.27 6.42 3.67
C ASN A 122 0.52 5.51 4.62
N LEU A 123 1.83 5.40 4.42
CA LEU A 123 2.69 4.58 5.28
C LEU A 123 2.78 5.14 6.70
N LYS A 124 2.90 6.47 6.87
CA LYS A 124 2.87 7.13 8.18
C LYS A 124 1.54 6.95 8.91
N ALA A 125 0.45 6.78 8.17
CA ALA A 125 -0.88 6.53 8.72
C ALA A 125 -1.16 5.03 8.97
N ALA A 126 -0.25 4.13 8.57
CA ALA A 126 -0.45 2.69 8.70
C ALA A 126 -0.41 2.27 10.19
N PRO A 127 -1.34 1.43 10.65
CA PRO A 127 -1.45 1.06 12.06
C PRO A 127 -0.26 0.20 12.51
N PHE A 128 0.25 0.47 13.73
CA PHE A 128 1.33 -0.28 14.37
C PHE A 128 2.59 -0.45 13.51
N ILE A 129 2.91 0.52 12.65
CA ILE A 129 4.20 0.53 11.95
C ILE A 129 5.20 1.40 12.72
N ASP A 130 6.44 0.94 12.80
CA ASP A 130 7.53 1.72 13.36
C ASP A 130 8.13 2.57 12.23
N PHE A 131 7.80 3.86 12.22
CA PHE A 131 8.32 4.79 11.21
C PHE A 131 9.76 5.20 11.57
N ASP A 132 10.72 4.47 11.02
CA ASP A 132 12.16 4.56 11.33
C ASP A 132 12.97 5.38 10.32
N LEU A 133 12.31 6.24 9.54
CA LEU A 133 12.91 7.03 8.46
C LEU A 133 12.99 8.52 8.83
N THR A 134 14.13 9.12 8.54
CA THR A 134 14.39 10.56 8.70
C THR A 134 14.09 11.34 7.42
N ASP A 135 14.01 12.67 7.52
CA ASP A 135 13.86 13.51 6.32
C ASP A 135 15.05 13.39 5.35
N THR A 136 16.24 13.01 5.85
CA THR A 136 17.42 12.74 5.03
C THR A 136 17.25 11.45 4.23
N ASP A 137 16.74 10.38 4.87
CA ASP A 137 16.48 9.09 4.20
C ASP A 137 15.41 9.22 3.11
N LEU A 138 14.51 10.19 3.28
CA LEU A 138 13.38 10.47 2.40
C LEU A 138 13.66 11.62 1.43
N ALA A 139 14.85 12.21 1.46
CA ALA A 139 15.18 13.38 0.69
C ALA A 139 15.02 13.09 -0.80
N LEU A 140 14.22 13.92 -1.48
CA LEU A 140 13.93 13.84 -2.91
C LEU A 140 15.10 14.36 -3.77
N HIS A 141 16.34 14.26 -3.28
CA HIS A 141 17.51 14.85 -3.91
C HIS A 141 18.42 13.77 -4.49
N VAL A 142 18.83 14.01 -5.73
CA VAL A 142 19.92 13.30 -6.39
C VAL A 142 21.18 13.48 -5.52
N GLY A 143 21.67 12.38 -4.92
CA GLY A 143 22.91 12.36 -4.11
C GLY A 143 22.74 12.37 -2.58
N GLY A 144 21.61 11.91 -2.04
CA GLY A 144 21.46 11.57 -0.61
C GLY A 144 21.58 10.07 -0.32
N ASP A 145 21.55 9.65 0.94
CA ASP A 145 21.63 8.24 1.38
C ASP A 145 20.44 7.35 0.92
N ALA A 146 19.54 7.88 0.09
CA ALA A 146 18.47 7.18 -0.61
C ALA A 146 18.97 5.97 -1.42
N ASP A 147 20.25 5.97 -1.81
CA ASP A 147 20.92 4.91 -2.54
C ASP A 147 20.83 3.54 -1.82
N GLU A 148 20.87 3.51 -0.48
CA GLU A 148 20.79 2.25 0.29
C GLU A 148 19.36 1.71 0.43
N LEU A 149 18.34 2.58 0.35
CA LEU A 149 16.93 2.20 0.47
C LEU A 149 16.31 1.81 -0.88
N PHE A 150 16.69 2.52 -1.95
CA PHE A 150 16.12 2.34 -3.28
C PHE A 150 17.06 1.65 -4.26
N GLY A 151 18.31 1.34 -3.84
CA GLY A 151 19.26 0.50 -4.57
C GLY A 151 19.77 1.09 -5.90
N ALA A 152 19.57 2.38 -6.13
CA ALA A 152 20.02 3.06 -7.33
C ALA A 152 20.75 4.35 -6.96
N VAL A 153 22.05 4.38 -7.27
CA VAL A 153 22.95 5.51 -7.06
C VAL A 153 22.36 6.77 -7.68
N ASP A 154 22.28 7.85 -6.91
CA ASP A 154 21.79 9.18 -7.32
C ASP A 154 20.32 9.23 -7.73
N SER A 155 19.47 8.31 -7.24
CA SER A 155 18.08 8.22 -7.70
C SER A 155 17.06 8.91 -6.78
N HIS A 156 16.27 9.80 -7.36
CA HIS A 156 15.06 10.33 -6.72
C HIS A 156 14.08 9.17 -6.46
N PRO A 157 13.46 9.04 -5.27
CA PRO A 157 12.64 7.88 -4.89
C PRO A 157 11.32 7.74 -5.68
N GLU A 158 11.03 8.66 -6.60
CA GLU A 158 9.77 8.64 -7.35
C GLU A 158 9.81 7.52 -8.40
N GLY A 159 8.74 6.76 -8.50
CA GLY A 159 8.65 5.59 -9.40
C GLY A 159 9.33 4.33 -8.91
N TRP A 160 10.10 4.35 -7.81
CA TRP A 160 10.86 3.19 -7.36
C TRP A 160 10.12 2.21 -6.47
N LEU A 161 8.88 2.48 -6.07
CA LEU A 161 8.11 1.57 -5.21
C LEU A 161 7.06 0.84 -6.04
N TYR A 162 7.14 -0.50 -6.06
CA TYR A 162 6.19 -1.31 -6.82
C TYR A 162 4.77 -1.23 -6.26
N PRO A 163 3.75 -0.95 -7.08
CA PRO A 163 2.35 -0.98 -6.62
C PRO A 163 1.88 -2.40 -6.27
N GLU A 164 1.63 -2.66 -5.00
CA GLU A 164 1.09 -3.93 -4.48
C GLU A 164 0.52 -3.72 -3.06
N THR A 165 -0.11 -4.75 -2.52
CA THR A 165 -0.41 -4.85 -1.08
C THR A 165 0.68 -5.62 -0.36
N TYR A 166 1.33 -4.95 0.58
CA TYR A 166 2.40 -5.47 1.43
C TYR A 166 1.83 -5.86 2.79
N HIS A 167 2.05 -7.11 3.18
CA HIS A 167 1.69 -7.60 4.52
C HIS A 167 2.82 -7.30 5.50
N TYR A 168 2.46 -6.89 6.72
CA TYR A 168 3.42 -6.63 7.78
C TYR A 168 2.85 -6.98 9.15
N HIS A 169 3.75 -7.23 10.10
CA HIS A 169 3.40 -7.41 11.50
C HIS A 169 3.57 -6.10 12.27
N ALA A 170 2.92 -5.99 13.44
CA ALA A 170 3.09 -4.84 14.30
C ALA A 170 4.58 -4.59 14.62
N HIS A 171 4.97 -3.32 14.63
CA HIS A 171 6.33 -2.82 14.87
C HIS A 171 7.35 -3.23 13.80
N ASN A 172 6.89 -3.70 12.63
CA ASN A 172 7.75 -3.73 11.45
C ASN A 172 8.23 -2.31 11.13
N LYS A 173 9.49 -2.22 10.71
CA LYS A 173 10.11 -0.99 10.26
C LYS A 173 9.56 -0.55 8.91
N ALA A 174 9.18 0.71 8.78
CA ALA A 174 8.77 1.32 7.52
C ALA A 174 9.84 1.16 6.43
N SER A 175 11.12 1.32 6.78
CA SER A 175 12.27 1.13 5.89
C SER A 175 12.30 -0.26 5.23
N THR A 176 11.86 -1.31 5.92
CA THR A 176 11.85 -2.68 5.39
C THR A 176 10.79 -2.85 4.31
N LEU A 177 9.59 -2.27 4.52
CA LEU A 177 8.52 -2.33 3.51
C LEU A 177 8.91 -1.56 2.24
N LEU A 178 9.50 -0.37 2.40
CA LEU A 178 9.97 0.43 1.26
C LEU A 178 11.08 -0.27 0.47
N ARG A 179 12.04 -0.89 1.17
CA ARG A 179 13.11 -1.69 0.55
C ARG A 179 12.54 -2.85 -0.27
N HIS A 180 11.63 -3.65 0.31
CA HIS A 180 10.98 -4.75 -0.42
C HIS A 180 10.22 -4.26 -1.65
N ALA A 181 9.50 -3.15 -1.53
CA ALA A 181 8.78 -2.54 -2.65
C ALA A 181 9.74 -2.05 -3.74
N SER A 182 10.93 -1.55 -3.36
CA SER A 182 11.96 -1.13 -4.30
C SER A 182 12.66 -2.27 -5.02
N GLU A 183 13.10 -3.29 -4.30
CA GLU A 183 13.70 -4.50 -4.87
C GLU A 183 12.76 -5.16 -5.88
N ARG A 184 11.46 -5.17 -5.56
CA ARG A 184 10.43 -5.66 -6.48
C ARG A 184 10.32 -4.79 -7.72
N MET A 185 10.30 -3.47 -7.59
CA MET A 185 10.26 -2.56 -8.75
C MET A 185 11.46 -2.78 -9.67
N GLN A 186 12.66 -2.83 -9.10
CA GLN A 186 13.89 -3.09 -9.86
C GLN A 186 13.82 -4.42 -10.62
N THR A 187 13.33 -5.47 -9.97
CA THR A 187 13.15 -6.79 -10.59
C THR A 187 12.18 -6.73 -11.77
N GLN A 188 11.01 -6.13 -11.59
CA GLN A 188 9.98 -6.04 -12.62
C GLN A 188 10.41 -5.15 -13.79
N LEU A 189 11.10 -4.05 -13.50
CA LEU A 189 11.67 -3.17 -14.50
C LEU A 189 12.76 -3.87 -15.32
N ALA A 190 13.66 -4.61 -14.67
CA ALA A 190 14.70 -5.37 -15.35
C ALA A 190 14.12 -6.44 -16.28
N LEU A 191 13.09 -7.17 -15.83
CA LEU A 191 12.38 -8.17 -16.65
C LEU A 191 11.76 -7.53 -17.90
N ALA A 192 11.06 -6.41 -17.75
CA ALA A 192 10.45 -5.71 -18.87
C ALA A 192 11.50 -5.12 -19.83
N TRP A 193 12.59 -4.57 -19.29
CA TRP A 193 13.69 -3.98 -20.06
C TRP A 193 14.45 -5.01 -20.90
N GLN A 194 14.60 -6.23 -20.39
CA GLN A 194 15.20 -7.33 -21.15
C GLN A 194 14.35 -7.72 -22.37
N GLN A 195 13.03 -7.57 -22.27
CA GLN A 195 12.05 -7.91 -23.31
C GLN A 195 11.64 -6.70 -24.17
N ARG A 196 12.37 -5.58 -24.08
CA ARG A 196 12.02 -4.34 -24.76
C ARG A 196 12.09 -4.45 -26.29
N ALA A 197 11.32 -3.60 -26.97
CA ALA A 197 11.45 -3.40 -28.41
C ALA A 197 12.84 -2.85 -28.79
N GLN A 198 13.38 -3.23 -29.95
CA GLN A 198 14.76 -2.92 -30.35
C GLN A 198 15.00 -1.42 -30.59
N ASP A 199 14.04 -0.72 -31.20
CA ASP A 199 14.21 0.66 -31.68
C ASP A 199 13.51 1.70 -30.78
N LEU A 200 13.69 1.57 -29.46
CA LEU A 200 13.14 2.53 -28.51
C LEU A 200 14.00 3.80 -28.41
N PRO A 201 13.39 5.01 -28.37
CA PRO A 201 14.09 6.28 -28.17
C PRO A 201 14.46 6.53 -26.69
N ILE A 202 14.56 5.47 -25.89
CA ILE A 202 14.96 5.51 -24.49
C ILE A 202 16.20 4.64 -24.30
N SER A 203 17.15 5.15 -23.53
CA SER A 203 18.52 4.62 -23.44
C SER A 203 18.71 3.62 -22.30
N SER A 204 17.82 3.63 -21.30
CA SER A 204 17.98 2.86 -20.07
C SER A 204 16.65 2.36 -19.50
N ALA A 205 16.74 1.37 -18.60
CA ALA A 205 15.62 0.90 -17.82
C ALA A 205 14.99 2.04 -16.99
N TYR A 206 15.81 2.95 -16.46
CA TYR A 206 15.30 4.11 -15.72
C TYR A 206 14.49 5.07 -16.62
N GLU A 207 14.93 5.34 -17.85
CA GLU A 207 14.11 6.12 -18.79
C GLU A 207 12.79 5.41 -19.15
N ALA A 208 12.78 4.07 -19.19
CA ALA A 208 11.55 3.30 -19.33
C ALA A 208 10.62 3.51 -18.13
N LEU A 209 11.15 3.56 -16.92
CA LEU A 209 10.38 3.83 -15.70
C LEU A 209 9.79 5.26 -15.71
N ILE A 210 10.55 6.25 -16.17
CA ILE A 210 10.06 7.64 -16.34
C ILE A 210 8.88 7.64 -17.31
N LEU A 211 9.04 7.04 -18.49
CA LEU A 211 7.99 6.96 -19.49
C LEU A 211 6.76 6.18 -18.98
N ALA A 212 6.96 5.09 -18.25
CA ALA A 212 5.90 4.31 -17.64
C ALA A 212 5.07 5.14 -16.65
N SER A 213 5.71 5.97 -15.82
CA SER A 213 4.98 6.85 -14.88
C SER A 213 4.10 7.87 -15.60
N ILE A 214 4.53 8.38 -16.76
CA ILE A 214 3.73 9.28 -17.60
C ILE A 214 2.53 8.53 -18.18
N ILE A 215 2.75 7.32 -18.74
CA ILE A 215 1.68 6.49 -19.31
C ILE A 215 0.64 6.13 -18.24
N GLU A 216 1.07 5.80 -17.03
CA GLU A 216 0.17 5.47 -15.92
C GLU A 216 -0.78 6.64 -15.61
N LYS A 217 -0.23 7.87 -15.51
CA LYS A 217 -1.04 9.05 -15.19
C LYS A 217 -1.99 9.47 -16.30
N GLU A 218 -1.73 9.07 -17.54
CA GLU A 218 -2.53 9.46 -18.69
C GLU A 218 -3.66 8.49 -19.03
N THR A 219 -3.58 7.25 -18.52
CA THR A 219 -4.47 6.19 -18.98
C THR A 219 -5.72 6.07 -18.10
N GLY A 220 -6.89 6.37 -18.67
CA GLY A 220 -8.19 6.04 -18.06
C GLY A 220 -8.67 4.61 -18.34
N LYS A 221 -8.28 4.02 -19.49
CA LYS A 221 -8.63 2.64 -19.90
C LYS A 221 -7.39 1.81 -20.16
N ALA A 222 -7.21 0.73 -19.40
CA ALA A 222 -6.04 -0.15 -19.46
C ALA A 222 -5.68 -0.62 -20.89
N GLN A 223 -6.67 -0.86 -21.75
CA GLN A 223 -6.41 -1.33 -23.12
C GLN A 223 -5.75 -0.27 -24.03
N GLU A 224 -5.81 1.02 -23.69
CA GLU A 224 -5.22 2.09 -24.50
C GLU A 224 -3.73 2.33 -24.17
N ARG A 225 -3.20 1.77 -23.06
CA ARG A 225 -1.81 1.97 -22.62
C ARG A 225 -0.78 1.72 -23.73
N PRO A 226 -0.83 0.61 -24.50
CA PRO A 226 0.15 0.36 -25.57
C PRO A 226 0.09 1.41 -26.69
N VAL A 227 -1.09 1.96 -26.99
CA VAL A 227 -1.27 2.98 -28.03
C VAL A 227 -0.83 4.35 -27.52
N ILE A 228 -1.14 4.71 -26.27
CA ILE A 228 -0.63 5.92 -25.62
C ILE A 228 0.90 5.90 -25.58
N ALA A 229 1.50 4.76 -25.18
CA ALA A 229 2.95 4.58 -25.21
C ALA A 229 3.53 4.79 -26.61
N SER A 230 2.87 4.27 -27.65
CA SER A 230 3.29 4.49 -29.05
C SER A 230 3.32 5.97 -29.44
N VAL A 231 2.38 6.78 -28.96
CA VAL A 231 2.37 8.22 -29.23
C VAL A 231 3.59 8.91 -28.61
N PHE A 232 3.91 8.61 -27.35
CA PHE A 232 5.07 9.19 -26.69
C PHE A 232 6.39 8.73 -27.33
N VAL A 233 6.52 7.45 -27.65
CA VAL A 233 7.68 6.90 -28.37
C VAL A 233 7.84 7.56 -29.75
N ASN A 234 6.77 7.69 -30.53
CA ASN A 234 6.81 8.37 -31.82
C ASN A 234 7.22 9.84 -31.71
N ARG A 235 6.74 10.54 -30.67
CA ARG A 235 7.14 11.92 -30.39
C ARG A 235 8.62 12.02 -30.06
N LEU A 236 9.14 11.15 -29.18
CA LEU A 236 10.56 11.13 -28.82
C LEU A 236 11.45 10.87 -30.05
N ASN A 237 11.10 9.87 -30.88
CA ASN A 237 11.78 9.59 -32.15
C ASN A 237 11.84 10.81 -33.09
N ARG A 238 10.77 11.62 -33.12
CA ARG A 238 10.68 12.85 -33.93
C ARG A 238 11.21 14.10 -33.22
N LYS A 239 11.82 13.97 -32.05
CA LYS A 239 12.29 15.10 -31.21
C LYS A 239 11.16 16.12 -30.91
N MET A 240 9.92 15.63 -30.89
CA MET A 240 8.74 16.39 -30.48
C MET A 240 8.67 16.41 -28.96
N ARG A 241 8.13 17.50 -28.41
CA ARG A 241 7.82 17.59 -26.99
C ARG A 241 6.69 16.62 -26.62
N LEU A 242 6.72 16.04 -25.42
CA LEU A 242 5.68 15.10 -24.99
C LEU A 242 4.34 15.80 -24.76
N GLN A 243 4.34 17.00 -24.17
CA GLN A 243 3.16 17.85 -23.95
C GLN A 243 2.02 17.11 -23.25
N THR A 244 2.27 16.65 -22.04
CA THR A 244 1.31 15.88 -21.25
C THR A 244 1.09 16.55 -19.88
N ASP A 245 -0.17 16.68 -19.52
CA ASP A 245 -0.65 17.46 -18.38
C ASP A 245 -0.16 16.92 -17.02
N PRO A 246 -0.13 15.59 -16.77
CA PRO A 246 0.44 15.01 -15.56
C PRO A 246 1.84 15.50 -15.20
N THR A 247 2.71 15.73 -16.18
CA THR A 247 4.07 16.21 -15.92
C THR A 247 4.10 17.68 -15.46
N VAL A 248 3.14 18.48 -15.92
CA VAL A 248 2.95 19.86 -15.45
C VAL A 248 2.40 19.85 -14.04
N ILE A 249 1.38 19.02 -13.77
CA ILE A 249 0.79 18.88 -12.43
C ILE A 249 1.86 18.46 -11.42
N TYR A 250 2.66 17.45 -11.74
CA TYR A 250 3.75 17.01 -10.88
C TYR A 250 4.76 18.14 -10.63
N GLY A 251 5.15 18.87 -11.68
CA GLY A 251 6.08 20.00 -11.57
C GLY A 251 5.55 21.21 -10.79
N LEU A 252 4.23 21.38 -10.68
CA LEU A 252 3.61 22.41 -9.85
C LEU A 252 3.59 22.02 -8.36
N GLY A 253 3.59 20.72 -8.06
CA GLY A 253 3.52 20.20 -6.69
C GLY A 253 2.35 20.81 -5.90
N ASP A 254 2.65 21.35 -4.73
CA ASP A 254 1.65 21.91 -3.80
C ASP A 254 0.97 23.18 -4.30
N SER A 255 1.45 23.80 -5.39
CA SER A 255 0.80 24.96 -6.01
C SER A 255 -0.38 24.59 -6.94
N PHE A 256 -0.57 23.30 -7.23
CA PHE A 256 -1.68 22.83 -8.06
C PHE A 256 -3.00 22.85 -7.27
N ASP A 257 -3.95 23.66 -7.74
CA ASP A 257 -5.27 23.86 -7.11
C ASP A 257 -6.38 22.97 -7.70
N GLY A 258 -6.01 22.00 -8.53
CA GLY A 258 -6.95 21.13 -9.25
C GLY A 258 -7.23 21.56 -10.69
N ASP A 259 -6.80 22.76 -11.11
CA ASP A 259 -7.04 23.26 -12.47
C ASP A 259 -5.74 23.70 -13.20
N ILE A 260 -5.53 23.14 -14.39
CA ILE A 260 -4.38 23.52 -15.24
C ILE A 260 -4.73 24.76 -16.04
N LYS A 261 -4.12 25.88 -15.65
CA LYS A 261 -4.26 27.16 -16.34
C LYS A 261 -3.23 27.30 -17.45
N ARG A 262 -3.56 28.10 -18.46
CA ARG A 262 -2.65 28.43 -19.59
C ARG A 262 -1.28 28.96 -19.15
N ARG A 263 -1.20 29.62 -17.99
CA ARG A 263 0.07 30.09 -17.40
C ARG A 263 0.97 28.92 -16.98
N HIS A 264 0.41 27.85 -16.41
CA HIS A 264 1.15 26.67 -15.97
C HIS A 264 1.80 25.96 -17.17
N LEU A 265 1.05 25.80 -18.27
CA LEU A 265 1.59 25.25 -19.53
C LEU A 265 2.70 26.11 -20.14
N ARG A 266 2.79 27.38 -19.74
CA ARG A 266 3.78 28.34 -20.23
C ARG A 266 4.97 28.52 -19.30
N GLU A 267 4.89 28.06 -18.07
CA GLU A 267 5.94 28.19 -17.08
C GLU A 267 7.03 27.15 -17.32
N TYR A 268 8.30 27.54 -17.20
CA TYR A 268 9.39 26.57 -17.30
C TYR A 268 9.58 25.88 -15.95
N THR A 269 9.47 24.56 -15.95
CA THR A 269 9.96 23.70 -14.88
C THR A 269 10.71 22.52 -15.50
N PRO A 270 11.61 21.84 -14.77
CA PRO A 270 12.29 20.64 -15.26
C PRO A 270 11.33 19.51 -15.64
N TYR A 271 10.07 19.54 -15.17
CA TYR A 271 9.05 18.53 -15.45
C TYR A 271 8.07 18.96 -16.54
N ASN A 272 7.97 20.25 -16.87
CA ASN A 272 6.98 20.72 -17.82
C ASN A 272 7.33 20.31 -19.26
N THR A 273 6.74 19.20 -19.72
CA THR A 273 6.93 18.66 -21.09
C THR A 273 6.31 19.51 -22.19
N TYR A 274 5.65 20.63 -21.89
CA TYR A 274 5.34 21.67 -22.88
C TYR A 274 6.52 22.60 -23.15
N ARG A 275 7.50 22.65 -22.24
CA ARG A 275 8.68 23.52 -22.31
C ARG A 275 9.97 22.76 -22.60
N ILE A 276 10.19 21.63 -21.94
CA ILE A 276 11.37 20.78 -22.16
C ILE A 276 11.22 19.90 -23.41
N LYS A 277 12.34 19.35 -23.91
CA LYS A 277 12.36 18.29 -24.92
C LYS A 277 12.76 16.99 -24.23
N GLY A 278 12.20 15.86 -24.67
CA GLY A 278 12.48 14.56 -24.07
C GLY A 278 11.66 14.30 -22.81
N LEU A 279 12.18 13.39 -21.98
CA LEU A 279 11.60 12.98 -20.71
C LEU A 279 11.89 14.02 -19.60
N PRO A 280 11.04 14.10 -18.55
CA PRO A 280 11.39 14.79 -17.31
C PRO A 280 12.56 14.09 -16.59
N PRO A 281 13.19 14.71 -15.57
CA PRO A 281 14.38 14.16 -14.92
C PRO A 281 14.12 12.90 -14.09
N THR A 282 12.88 12.67 -13.64
CA THR A 282 12.50 11.52 -12.83
C THR A 282 11.11 11.03 -13.23
N PRO A 283 10.68 9.85 -12.77
CA PRO A 283 9.28 9.47 -12.79
C PRO A 283 8.41 10.51 -12.05
N ILE A 284 7.11 10.49 -12.32
CA ILE A 284 6.12 11.41 -11.70
C ILE A 284 5.09 10.68 -10.82
N ALA A 285 5.21 9.36 -10.70
CA ALA A 285 4.37 8.47 -9.91
C ALA A 285 4.95 7.05 -9.91
N MET A 286 4.40 6.17 -9.08
CA MET A 286 4.61 4.72 -9.07
C MET A 286 3.84 4.04 -10.21
N PRO A 287 4.49 3.57 -11.28
CA PRO A 287 3.81 2.92 -12.39
C PRO A 287 3.48 1.45 -12.09
N SER A 288 2.39 0.96 -12.68
CA SER A 288 2.07 -0.47 -12.71
C SER A 288 3.05 -1.24 -13.61
N PHE A 289 3.05 -2.58 -13.47
CA PHE A 289 3.76 -3.43 -14.42
C PHE A 289 3.23 -3.29 -15.85
N ASP A 290 1.93 -3.08 -16.03
CA ASP A 290 1.33 -2.86 -17.35
C ASP A 290 1.83 -1.58 -18.01
N ALA A 291 2.03 -0.50 -17.24
CA ALA A 291 2.63 0.73 -17.75
C ALA A 291 4.11 0.56 -18.09
N ILE A 292 4.87 -0.16 -17.26
CA ILE A 292 6.28 -0.52 -17.56
C ILE A 292 6.37 -1.35 -18.84
N LYS A 293 5.47 -2.32 -19.00
CA LYS A 293 5.37 -3.13 -20.22
C LYS A 293 5.00 -2.27 -21.42
N ALA A 294 4.05 -1.36 -21.29
CA ALA A 294 3.67 -0.46 -22.39
C ALA A 294 4.83 0.46 -22.81
N ALA A 295 5.63 0.96 -21.86
CA ALA A 295 6.81 1.79 -22.13
C ALA A 295 7.91 1.02 -22.87
N THR A 296 8.11 -0.26 -22.55
CA THR A 296 9.15 -1.12 -23.14
C THR A 296 8.68 -1.88 -24.40
N GLN A 297 7.38 -2.11 -24.53
CA GLN A 297 6.75 -2.87 -25.63
C GLN A 297 5.52 -2.11 -26.15
N PRO A 298 5.70 -0.90 -26.71
CA PRO A 298 4.58 -0.10 -27.21
C PRO A 298 3.94 -0.75 -28.45
N ALA A 299 2.67 -0.40 -28.71
CA ALA A 299 2.04 -0.74 -29.97
C ALA A 299 2.78 -0.07 -31.15
N GLN A 300 2.83 -0.74 -32.30
CA GLN A 300 3.43 -0.16 -33.50
C GLN A 300 2.36 0.63 -34.26
N THR A 301 2.37 1.96 -34.11
CA THR A 301 1.43 2.87 -34.77
C THR A 301 2.13 4.12 -35.28
N ASP A 302 1.47 4.90 -36.15
CA ASP A 302 1.96 6.21 -36.58
C ASP A 302 1.35 7.39 -35.79
N TYR A 303 0.67 7.12 -34.69
CA TYR A 303 -0.06 8.17 -33.95
C TYR A 303 0.92 9.13 -33.27
N LEU A 304 0.57 10.42 -33.30
CA LEU A 304 1.35 11.51 -32.70
C LEU A 304 0.53 12.35 -31.72
N TYR A 305 -0.78 12.16 -31.70
CA TYR A 305 -1.68 12.93 -30.86
C TYR A 305 -2.79 12.01 -30.36
N PHE A 306 -3.30 12.32 -29.18
CA PHE A 306 -4.53 11.76 -28.67
C PHE A 306 -5.34 12.86 -27.97
N VAL A 307 -6.65 12.69 -27.92
CA VAL A 307 -7.56 13.57 -27.18
C VAL A 307 -8.66 12.72 -26.55
N SER A 308 -9.07 13.07 -25.33
CA SER A 308 -10.18 12.37 -24.66
C SER A 308 -11.49 12.52 -25.44
N LYS A 309 -12.27 11.44 -25.53
CA LYS A 309 -13.65 11.46 -26.04
C LYS A 309 -14.68 11.84 -24.97
N GLY A 310 -14.24 11.96 -23.71
CA GLY A 310 -15.08 12.24 -22.56
C GLY A 310 -15.89 11.05 -22.03
N ASP A 311 -15.61 9.83 -22.48
CA ASP A 311 -16.15 8.54 -22.00
C ASP A 311 -15.04 7.66 -21.38
N GLY A 312 -13.92 8.29 -21.02
CA GLY A 312 -12.69 7.65 -20.56
C GLY A 312 -11.81 7.04 -21.66
N SER A 313 -12.22 7.05 -22.94
CA SER A 313 -11.37 6.63 -24.07
C SER A 313 -10.75 7.82 -24.81
N HIS A 314 -9.80 7.50 -25.70
CA HIS A 314 -9.10 8.49 -26.51
C HIS A 314 -9.35 8.30 -28.01
N TYR A 315 -9.34 9.42 -28.75
CA TYR A 315 -9.21 9.44 -30.20
C TYR A 315 -7.75 9.72 -30.56
N PHE A 316 -7.13 8.82 -31.33
CA PHE A 316 -5.74 8.91 -31.75
C PHE A 316 -5.64 9.50 -33.15
N SER A 317 -4.63 10.34 -33.40
CA SER A 317 -4.46 11.04 -34.67
C SER A 317 -3.02 11.02 -35.16
N LYS A 318 -2.85 10.89 -36.48
CA LYS A 318 -1.52 10.87 -37.13
C LYS A 318 -1.00 12.27 -37.46
N SER A 319 -1.87 13.29 -37.50
CA SER A 319 -1.52 14.66 -37.86
C SER A 319 -2.19 15.70 -36.97
N LEU A 320 -1.58 16.88 -36.88
CA LEU A 320 -2.15 18.01 -36.14
C LEU A 320 -3.52 18.46 -36.70
N LYS A 321 -3.70 18.40 -38.03
CA LYS A 321 -4.97 18.76 -38.68
C LYS A 321 -6.09 17.81 -38.26
N GLU A 322 -5.81 16.51 -38.18
CA GLU A 322 -6.75 15.52 -37.69
C GLU A 322 -7.03 15.71 -36.19
N HIS A 323 -5.99 15.92 -35.39
CA HIS A 323 -6.14 16.17 -33.96
C HIS A 323 -7.03 17.39 -33.67
N ASN A 324 -6.82 18.52 -34.36
CA ASN A 324 -7.64 19.73 -34.17
C ASN A 324 -9.12 19.49 -34.52
N ARG A 325 -9.42 18.65 -35.52
CA ARG A 325 -10.80 18.24 -35.83
C ARG A 325 -11.39 17.38 -34.72
N ALA A 326 -10.60 16.47 -34.16
CA ALA A 326 -11.02 15.64 -33.03
C ALA A 326 -11.27 16.49 -31.78
N VAL A 327 -10.41 17.46 -31.48
CA VAL A 327 -10.59 18.43 -30.38
C VAL A 327 -11.90 19.21 -30.55
N GLN A 328 -12.18 19.73 -31.75
CA GLN A 328 -13.46 20.40 -32.03
C GLN A 328 -14.65 19.48 -31.76
N ARG A 329 -14.57 18.23 -32.21
CA ARG A 329 -15.64 17.25 -32.09
C ARG A 329 -15.92 16.82 -30.65
N TYR A 330 -14.89 16.52 -29.88
CA TYR A 330 -15.03 15.87 -28.57
C TYR A 330 -14.96 16.82 -27.37
N ILE A 331 -14.29 17.97 -27.52
CA ILE A 331 -14.10 18.93 -26.42
C ILE A 331 -14.99 20.16 -26.62
N LEU A 332 -14.86 20.86 -27.75
CA LEU A 332 -15.49 22.18 -27.94
C LEU A 332 -16.99 22.11 -28.24
N ASN A 333 -17.43 21.13 -29.04
CA ASN A 333 -18.85 20.99 -29.39
C ASN A 333 -19.71 20.38 -28.26
N LYS A 334 -19.10 19.79 -27.22
CA LYS A 334 -19.81 19.27 -26.04
C LYS A 334 -20.25 20.37 -25.06
N HIS A 335 -19.65 21.56 -25.14
CA HIS A 335 -20.00 22.71 -24.30
C HIS A 335 -21.05 23.63 -24.93
N ASN A 336 -21.48 23.35 -26.17
CA ASN A 336 -22.40 24.19 -26.95
C ASN A 336 -23.78 23.52 -27.18
N GLY A 337 -24.07 22.42 -26.50
CA GLY A 337 -25.38 21.75 -26.49
C GLY A 337 -25.68 21.32 -25.07
#